data_AF-A0A848GP23-F1
#
_entry.id   AF-A0A848GP23-F1
#
_cell.length_a   1.000
_cell.length_b   1.000
_cell.length_c   1.000
_cell.angle_alpha   90.00
_cell.angle_beta   90.00
_cell.angle_gamma   90.00
#
_symmetry.space_group_name_H-M   'P 1'
#
loop_
_entity.id
_entity.type
_entity.pdbx_description
1 polymer ?
#
loop_
_entity_poly.entity_id
_entity_poly.type
_entity_poly.pdbx_seq_one_letter_code
_entity_poly.pdbx_strand_id
1 'polypeptide(L)'
;MNSINVRMAGVALAATLLWQVNVNAQDSEPNKWAPEKINIDGQATEWPKPLQFYNNDTKLFYTIANNKDTLFLIVSVPDKISQQRIMRSGLSVSINPTGKKKGGAMITFPLVGEINNTPDVPQESRQKLAEEWRRQALANAKQIKVEGLTGVTDGNIPVNNTNGIRTAAAFDAAGNLVCELAVPLSVAGIPAGYDKPVAYRFKVNSLSATERREQEKILREKQAKASKDGGAPAMPDEETRMKMMLFFSTEFWTRQTLATHP
;
A
#
# COMPACT_ATOMS: atom_id res chain seq x y z
N MET A 1 -28.36 83.66 23.63
CA MET A 1 -29.33 82.62 24.02
C MET A 1 -30.10 82.21 22.77
N ASN A 2 -30.22 80.90 22.56
CA ASN A 2 -30.87 80.16 21.44
C ASN A 2 -30.19 80.27 20.07
N SER A 3 -29.94 79.22 19.26
CA SER A 3 -30.05 77.76 19.40
C SER A 3 -29.36 77.12 18.17
N ILE A 4 -28.51 76.11 18.42
CA ILE A 4 -28.23 74.85 17.69
C ILE A 4 -28.36 74.83 16.15
N ASN A 5 -27.26 74.48 15.46
CA ASN A 5 -27.15 73.25 14.65
C ASN A 5 -25.71 73.05 14.11
N VAL A 6 -25.03 72.04 14.65
CA VAL A 6 -23.73 71.54 14.17
C VAL A 6 -24.00 70.48 13.11
N ARG A 7 -23.42 70.64 11.92
CA ARG A 7 -23.36 69.57 10.91
C ARG A 7 -21.99 68.89 10.98
N MET A 8 -21.98 67.68 11.54
CA MET A 8 -20.86 66.74 11.44
C MET A 8 -20.84 66.07 10.06
N ALA A 9 -19.74 66.24 9.33
CA ALA A 9 -19.18 65.24 8.43
C ALA A 9 -17.85 64.84 9.08
N GLY A 10 -17.43 63.59 9.21
CA GLY A 10 -17.85 62.33 8.65
C GLY A 10 -16.61 61.45 8.72
N VAL A 11 -16.61 60.38 9.50
CA VAL A 11 -15.59 59.34 9.43
C VAL A 11 -16.31 58.01 9.58
N ALA A 12 -16.45 57.31 8.45
CA ALA A 12 -16.99 55.97 8.40
C ALA A 12 -15.94 55.00 8.98
N LEU A 13 -16.25 54.40 10.13
CA LEU A 13 -15.53 53.26 10.67
C LEU A 13 -16.14 51.99 10.07
N ALA A 14 -15.54 51.48 9.01
CA ALA A 14 -15.83 50.15 8.50
C ALA A 14 -15.14 49.12 9.41
N ALA A 15 -15.89 48.53 10.34
CA ALA A 15 -15.43 47.37 11.10
C ALA A 15 -15.54 46.11 10.23
N THR A 16 -14.45 45.73 9.55
CA THR A 16 -14.36 44.44 8.88
C THR A 16 -14.18 43.35 9.92
N LEU A 17 -15.25 42.59 10.17
CA LEU A 17 -15.22 41.36 10.96
C LEU A 17 -14.49 40.28 10.16
N LEU A 18 -13.19 40.09 10.42
CA LEU A 18 -12.43 38.96 9.88
C LEU A 18 -12.88 37.68 10.59
N TRP A 19 -13.69 36.86 9.91
CA TRP A 19 -13.84 35.46 10.26
C TRP A 19 -12.48 34.78 10.15
N GLN A 20 -11.84 34.52 11.27
CA GLN A 20 -10.69 33.62 11.31
C GLN A 20 -11.20 32.21 11.06
N VAL A 21 -11.08 31.76 9.81
CA VAL A 21 -11.08 30.34 9.51
C VAL A 21 -9.83 29.74 10.15
N ASN A 22 -9.98 29.17 11.34
CA ASN A 22 -9.01 28.22 11.86
C ASN A 22 -9.00 27.03 10.91
N VAL A 23 -8.08 27.04 9.94
CA VAL A 23 -7.69 25.84 9.21
C VAL A 23 -6.98 24.96 10.23
N ASN A 24 -7.76 24.20 11.00
CA ASN A 24 -7.20 23.12 11.79
C ASN A 24 -6.51 22.15 10.83
N ALA A 25 -5.27 21.83 11.15
CA ALA A 25 -4.38 21.04 10.36
C ALA A 25 -4.99 19.65 10.07
N GLN A 26 -5.14 19.30 8.78
CA GLN A 26 -5.30 17.94 8.26
C GLN A 26 -5.97 16.96 9.24
N ASP A 27 -7.31 16.96 9.28
CA ASP A 27 -8.07 15.92 9.98
C ASP A 27 -7.63 14.55 9.46
N SER A 28 -6.83 13.84 10.23
CA SER A 28 -6.49 12.45 9.96
C SER A 28 -7.66 11.60 10.44
N GLU A 29 -8.28 10.86 9.54
CA GLU A 29 -9.34 9.91 9.91
C GLU A 29 -8.80 8.90 10.93
N PRO A 30 -9.60 8.49 11.93
CA PRO A 30 -9.19 7.40 12.81
C PRO A 30 -9.18 6.08 12.03
N ASN A 31 -8.25 5.21 12.39
CA ASN A 31 -8.28 3.79 12.05
C ASN A 31 -9.65 3.19 12.48
N LYS A 32 -9.99 2.02 11.94
CA LYS A 32 -11.10 1.23 12.48
C LYS A 32 -10.70 0.52 13.77
N TRP A 33 -11.66 0.34 14.68
CA TRP A 33 -11.46 -0.65 15.72
C TRP A 33 -11.51 -2.05 15.10
N ALA A 34 -10.54 -2.89 15.44
CA ALA A 34 -10.40 -4.21 14.85
C ALA A 34 -11.58 -5.13 15.28
N PRO A 35 -12.16 -5.94 14.36
CA PRO A 35 -13.15 -6.95 14.73
C PRO A 35 -12.64 -7.92 15.81
N GLU A 36 -13.56 -8.57 16.52
CA GLU A 36 -13.19 -9.65 17.44
C GLU A 36 -12.70 -10.88 16.67
N LYS A 37 -11.71 -11.61 17.23
CA LYS A 37 -11.20 -12.89 16.71
C LYS A 37 -10.73 -12.85 15.24
N ILE A 38 -9.86 -11.89 14.90
CA ILE A 38 -9.25 -11.83 13.57
C ILE A 38 -8.29 -13.01 13.36
N ASN A 39 -8.56 -13.79 12.31
CA ASN A 39 -7.59 -14.71 11.72
C ASN A 39 -6.75 -13.97 10.67
N ILE A 40 -5.45 -14.23 10.62
CA ILE A 40 -4.54 -13.64 9.62
C ILE A 40 -4.20 -14.76 8.65
N ASP A 41 -5.09 -15.01 7.68
CA ASP A 41 -5.04 -16.16 6.77
C ASP A 41 -5.11 -15.78 5.28
N GLY A 42 -5.30 -14.50 4.96
CA GLY A 42 -5.41 -14.03 3.59
C GLY A 42 -6.82 -14.18 3.00
N GLN A 43 -7.85 -14.48 3.79
CA GLN A 43 -9.23 -14.62 3.30
C GLN A 43 -10.09 -13.38 3.57
N ALA A 44 -9.70 -12.58 4.56
CA ALA A 44 -10.36 -11.34 4.97
C ALA A 44 -11.86 -11.50 5.25
N THR A 45 -12.29 -12.64 5.80
CA THR A 45 -13.70 -12.95 6.02
C THR A 45 -14.31 -12.20 7.20
N GLU A 46 -13.47 -11.82 8.15
CA GLU A 46 -13.79 -11.14 9.40
C GLU A 46 -13.92 -9.62 9.22
N TRP A 47 -13.42 -9.09 8.10
CA TRP A 47 -13.40 -7.66 7.83
C TRP A 47 -14.70 -7.18 7.17
N PRO A 48 -15.26 -6.04 7.58
CA PRO A 48 -16.35 -5.39 6.85
C PRO A 48 -15.97 -5.16 5.38
N LYS A 49 -16.87 -5.54 4.47
CA LYS A 49 -16.71 -5.35 3.02
C LYS A 49 -17.70 -4.28 2.51
N PRO A 50 -17.30 -3.40 1.57
CA PRO A 50 -15.95 -3.27 1.03
C PRO A 50 -14.96 -2.71 2.07
N LEU A 51 -13.65 -2.91 1.84
CA LEU A 51 -12.63 -2.24 2.63
C LEU A 51 -12.77 -0.71 2.47
N GLN A 52 -12.36 0.04 3.49
CA GLN A 52 -12.76 1.43 3.68
C GLN A 52 -12.25 2.36 2.57
N PHE A 53 -11.04 2.11 2.07
CA PHE A 53 -10.37 3.02 1.14
C PHE A 53 -9.97 2.32 -0.15
N TYR A 54 -9.91 3.09 -1.22
CA TYR A 54 -9.34 2.68 -2.50
C TYR A 54 -8.28 3.69 -2.95
N ASN A 55 -7.15 3.20 -3.46
CA ASN A 55 -6.12 4.06 -4.05
C ASN A 55 -5.98 3.80 -5.56
N ASN A 56 -6.08 4.87 -6.35
CA ASN A 56 -6.05 4.81 -7.81
C ASN A 56 -4.68 4.42 -8.40
N ASP A 57 -3.57 4.76 -7.75
CA ASP A 57 -2.22 4.55 -8.31
C ASP A 57 -1.77 3.09 -8.13
N THR A 58 -2.05 2.54 -6.96
CA THR A 58 -1.68 1.17 -6.59
C THR A 58 -2.79 0.15 -6.89
N LYS A 59 -4.02 0.63 -7.15
CA LYS A 59 -5.22 -0.18 -7.38
C LYS A 59 -5.58 -1.09 -6.21
N LEU A 60 -5.28 -0.63 -4.99
CA LEU A 60 -5.50 -1.37 -3.75
C LEU A 60 -6.76 -0.88 -3.05
N PHE A 61 -7.60 -1.82 -2.61
CA PHE A 61 -8.55 -1.59 -1.54
C PHE A 61 -7.86 -1.86 -0.20
N TYR A 62 -8.04 -1.01 0.81
CA TYR A 62 -7.40 -1.21 2.10
C TYR A 62 -8.22 -0.69 3.29
N THR A 63 -7.98 -1.28 4.45
CA THR A 63 -8.41 -0.77 5.76
C THR A 63 -7.22 -0.81 6.71
N ILE A 64 -7.10 0.22 7.54
CA ILE A 64 -6.18 0.25 8.67
C ILE A 64 -7.04 0.15 9.93
N ALA A 65 -6.70 -0.77 10.81
CA ALA A 65 -7.42 -0.97 12.05
C ALA A 65 -6.45 -1.18 13.21
N ASN A 66 -6.92 -1.00 14.43
CA ASN A 66 -6.19 -1.39 15.62
C ASN A 66 -7.14 -1.86 16.71
N ASN A 67 -6.61 -2.68 17.61
CA ASN A 67 -7.17 -2.88 18.94
C ASN A 67 -6.27 -2.17 19.96
N LYS A 68 -6.23 -2.65 21.22
CA LYS A 68 -5.41 -2.06 22.30
C LYS A 68 -3.90 -2.24 22.09
N ASP A 69 -3.45 -3.30 21.44
CA ASP A 69 -2.05 -3.73 21.42
C ASP A 69 -1.49 -4.00 20.03
N THR A 70 -2.35 -4.09 19.02
CA THR A 70 -2.03 -4.59 17.68
C THR A 70 -2.58 -3.64 16.63
N LEU A 71 -1.73 -3.29 15.66
CA LEU A 71 -2.10 -2.65 14.41
C LEU A 71 -2.38 -3.74 13.36
N PHE A 72 -3.47 -3.56 12.63
CA PHE A 72 -3.90 -4.41 11.54
C PHE A 72 -3.97 -3.63 10.24
N LEU A 73 -3.50 -4.25 9.17
CA LEU A 73 -3.53 -3.71 7.82
C LEU A 73 -4.07 -4.82 6.92
N ILE A 74 -5.17 -4.53 6.24
CA ILE A 74 -5.81 -5.44 5.30
C ILE A 74 -5.85 -4.79 3.92
N VAL A 75 -5.42 -5.53 2.90
CA VAL A 75 -5.37 -5.07 1.52
C VAL A 75 -6.03 -6.11 0.61
N SER A 76 -6.93 -5.68 -0.26
CA SER A 76 -7.52 -6.49 -1.34
C SER A 76 -7.14 -5.91 -2.69
N VAL A 77 -6.65 -6.76 -3.59
CA VAL A 77 -6.03 -6.38 -4.86
C VAL A 77 -6.77 -7.08 -6.00
N PRO A 78 -7.78 -6.44 -6.61
CA PRO A 78 -8.46 -6.98 -7.78
C PRO A 78 -7.66 -6.82 -9.09
N ASP A 79 -6.80 -5.81 -9.15
CA ASP A 79 -6.01 -5.50 -10.36
C ASP A 79 -4.93 -6.55 -10.62
N LYS A 80 -4.98 -7.19 -11.80
CA LYS A 80 -4.09 -8.31 -12.15
C LYS A 80 -2.62 -7.91 -12.25
N ILE A 81 -2.30 -6.68 -12.64
CA ILE A 81 -0.92 -6.19 -12.75
C ILE A 81 -0.36 -5.98 -11.34
N SER A 82 -1.13 -5.36 -10.46
CA SER A 82 -0.77 -5.21 -9.04
C SER A 82 -0.64 -6.56 -8.35
N GLN A 83 -1.53 -7.53 -8.61
CA GLN A 83 -1.40 -8.91 -8.13
C GLN A 83 -0.06 -9.52 -8.56
N GLN A 84 0.27 -9.48 -9.85
CA GLN A 84 1.52 -10.03 -10.38
C GLN A 84 2.75 -9.35 -9.79
N ARG A 85 2.73 -8.02 -9.63
CA ARG A 85 3.84 -7.27 -9.02
C ARG A 85 4.03 -7.65 -7.56
N ILE A 86 2.97 -7.64 -6.75
CA ILE A 86 3.03 -8.05 -5.34
C ILE A 86 3.54 -9.49 -5.22
N MET A 87 3.08 -10.40 -6.08
CA MET A 87 3.60 -11.76 -6.07
C MET A 87 5.09 -11.81 -6.39
N ARG A 88 5.62 -11.00 -7.31
CA ARG A 88 7.04 -11.11 -7.69
C ARG A 88 8.01 -10.32 -6.81
N SER A 89 7.55 -9.25 -6.17
CA SER A 89 8.42 -8.31 -5.45
C SER A 89 7.90 -7.90 -4.07
N GLY A 90 6.74 -8.41 -3.65
CA GLY A 90 6.09 -8.12 -2.38
C GLY A 90 5.36 -6.77 -2.34
N LEU A 91 4.50 -6.64 -1.35
CA LEU A 91 3.91 -5.39 -0.88
C LEU A 91 4.73 -4.92 0.33
N SER A 92 5.30 -3.72 0.25
CA SER A 92 5.95 -3.07 1.40
C SER A 92 4.98 -2.13 2.09
N VAL A 93 4.77 -2.35 3.39
CA VAL A 93 4.03 -1.42 4.25
C VAL A 93 5.01 -0.72 5.19
N SER A 94 5.01 0.62 5.17
CA SER A 94 5.81 1.42 6.12
C SER A 94 4.92 2.10 7.15
N ILE A 95 5.34 2.11 8.41
CA ILE A 95 4.65 2.71 9.55
C ILE A 95 5.58 3.75 10.16
N ASN A 96 5.14 5.00 10.20
CA ASN A 96 5.87 6.09 10.83
C ASN A 96 5.00 6.78 11.89
N PRO A 97 5.24 6.48 13.18
CA PRO A 97 4.52 7.11 14.29
C PRO A 97 4.61 8.63 14.28
N THR A 98 5.70 9.23 13.78
CA THR A 98 5.86 10.70 13.75
C THR A 98 4.88 11.43 12.82
N GLY A 99 4.05 10.70 12.06
CA GLY A 99 3.11 11.27 11.08
C GLY A 99 3.78 11.80 9.81
N LYS A 100 5.12 11.75 9.72
CA LYS A 100 5.87 12.18 8.53
C LYS A 100 5.74 11.13 7.43
N LYS A 101 5.41 11.61 6.22
CA LYS A 101 5.30 10.79 5.00
C LYS A 101 6.67 10.43 4.40
N LYS A 102 7.59 9.93 5.22
CA LYS A 102 8.94 9.50 4.86
C LYS A 102 9.51 8.58 5.93
N GLY A 103 10.35 7.61 5.56
CA GLY A 103 10.96 6.66 6.51
C GLY A 103 9.93 5.85 7.30
N GLY A 104 10.30 5.42 8.50
CA GLY A 104 9.47 4.55 9.34
C GLY A 104 9.84 3.07 9.21
N ALA A 105 9.34 2.27 10.14
CA ALA A 105 9.53 0.82 10.11
C ALA A 105 8.81 0.23 8.90
N MET A 106 9.37 -0.81 8.28
CA MET A 106 8.86 -1.38 7.06
C MET A 106 8.76 -2.90 7.15
N ILE A 107 7.66 -3.45 6.64
CA ILE A 107 7.41 -4.89 6.53
C ILE A 107 7.08 -5.17 5.06
N THR A 108 7.77 -6.13 4.45
CA THR A 108 7.53 -6.55 3.06
C THR A 108 7.09 -8.00 2.99
N PHE A 109 5.92 -8.23 2.39
CA PHE A 109 5.29 -9.53 2.25
C PHE A 109 4.22 -9.50 1.13
N PRO A 110 3.78 -10.64 0.57
CA PRO A 110 4.44 -11.94 0.67
C PRO A 110 5.81 -11.91 -0.01
N LEU A 111 6.73 -12.74 0.48
CA LEU A 111 7.98 -13.06 -0.21
C LEU A 111 7.88 -14.50 -0.70
N VAL A 112 7.31 -14.66 -1.89
CA VAL A 112 7.40 -15.93 -2.62
C VAL A 112 8.73 -15.90 -3.37
N GLY A 113 9.45 -17.02 -3.42
CA GLY A 113 10.71 -17.11 -4.15
C GLY A 113 10.53 -16.84 -5.65
N GLU A 114 11.58 -17.05 -6.44
CA GLU A 114 11.50 -16.88 -7.89
C GLU A 114 10.34 -17.69 -8.48
N ILE A 115 9.36 -16.98 -9.03
CA ILE A 115 8.27 -17.58 -9.81
C ILE A 115 8.82 -17.77 -11.24
N ASN A 116 9.61 -18.81 -11.46
CA ASN A 116 10.16 -19.11 -12.79
C ASN A 116 9.03 -19.51 -13.75
N ASN A 117 8.95 -18.84 -14.90
CA ASN A 117 7.79 -18.92 -15.80
C ASN A 117 7.50 -20.35 -16.31
N THR A 118 6.22 -20.72 -16.15
CA THR A 118 5.35 -21.57 -17.00
C THR A 118 5.89 -22.87 -17.61
N PRO A 119 5.35 -24.03 -17.16
CA PRO A 119 5.47 -25.32 -17.87
C PRO A 119 4.87 -25.26 -19.29
N ASP A 120 5.44 -26.04 -20.23
CA ASP A 120 4.95 -26.19 -21.61
C ASP A 120 3.68 -27.08 -21.63
N VAL A 121 2.51 -26.46 -21.51
CA VAL A 121 1.20 -27.14 -21.51
C VAL A 121 0.16 -26.37 -22.35
N PRO A 122 -0.96 -27.01 -22.76
CA PRO A 122 -2.06 -26.36 -23.49
C PRO A 122 -2.65 -25.16 -22.74
N GLN A 123 -3.23 -24.18 -23.45
CA GLN A 123 -3.65 -22.89 -22.87
C GLN A 123 -4.61 -22.98 -21.68
N GLU A 124 -5.64 -23.82 -21.76
CA GLU A 124 -6.58 -24.01 -20.64
C GLU A 124 -5.90 -24.67 -19.43
N SER A 125 -5.02 -25.64 -19.68
CA SER A 125 -4.19 -26.25 -18.66
C SER A 125 -3.19 -25.24 -18.06
N ARG A 126 -2.66 -24.29 -18.86
CA ARG A 126 -1.76 -23.23 -18.39
C ARG A 126 -2.44 -22.32 -17.39
N GLN A 127 -3.69 -21.92 -17.64
CA GLN A 127 -4.40 -20.99 -16.74
C GLN A 127 -4.69 -21.63 -15.39
N LYS A 128 -5.27 -22.85 -15.38
CA LYS A 128 -5.54 -23.59 -14.14
C LYS A 128 -4.25 -23.91 -13.39
N LEU A 129 -3.22 -24.35 -14.10
CA LEU A 129 -1.91 -24.64 -13.51
C LEU A 129 -1.26 -23.38 -12.94
N ALA A 130 -1.34 -22.24 -13.64
CA ALA A 130 -0.81 -20.97 -13.15
C ALA A 130 -1.57 -20.44 -11.93
N GLU A 131 -2.89 -20.63 -11.86
CA GLU A 131 -3.67 -20.32 -10.65
C GLU A 131 -3.25 -21.16 -9.45
N GLU A 132 -3.18 -22.48 -9.64
CA GLU A 132 -2.75 -23.42 -8.60
C GLU A 132 -1.32 -23.10 -8.14
N TRP A 133 -0.41 -22.87 -9.07
CA TRP A 133 0.96 -22.46 -8.76
C TRP A 133 1.03 -21.17 -7.97
N ARG A 134 0.24 -20.16 -8.33
CA ARG A 134 0.20 -18.91 -7.58
C ARG A 134 -0.29 -19.13 -6.15
N ARG A 135 -1.31 -19.95 -5.96
CA ARG A 135 -1.81 -20.34 -4.61
C ARG A 135 -0.73 -21.09 -3.83
N GLN A 136 -0.05 -22.06 -4.45
CA GLN A 136 1.04 -22.81 -3.83
C GLN A 136 2.24 -21.93 -3.49
N ALA A 137 2.61 -20.98 -4.35
CA ALA A 137 3.70 -20.06 -4.10
C ALA A 137 3.44 -19.23 -2.83
N LEU A 138 2.21 -18.71 -2.69
CA LEU A 138 1.79 -17.96 -1.49
C LEU A 138 1.77 -18.86 -0.24
N ALA A 139 1.23 -20.08 -0.34
CA ALA A 139 1.23 -21.05 0.76
C ALA A 139 2.66 -21.43 1.21
N ASN A 140 3.63 -21.34 0.30
CA ASN A 140 5.05 -21.59 0.56
C ASN A 140 5.85 -20.34 0.93
N ALA A 141 5.23 -19.16 1.03
CA ALA A 141 5.89 -17.96 1.53
C ALA A 141 6.17 -18.11 3.03
N LYS A 142 7.44 -18.36 3.37
CA LYS A 142 7.86 -18.65 4.76
C LYS A 142 8.60 -17.51 5.44
N GLN A 143 8.88 -16.43 4.72
CA GLN A 143 9.64 -15.29 5.21
C GLN A 143 8.95 -13.96 4.92
N ILE A 144 9.26 -12.98 5.74
CA ILE A 144 8.98 -11.56 5.53
C ILE A 144 10.27 -10.78 5.70
N LYS A 145 10.38 -9.63 5.03
CA LYS A 145 11.49 -8.69 5.25
C LYS A 145 11.03 -7.60 6.20
N VAL A 146 11.83 -7.33 7.23
CA VAL A 146 11.59 -6.28 8.22
C VAL A 146 12.76 -5.32 8.29
N GLU A 147 12.46 -4.03 8.43
CA GLU A 147 13.46 -2.96 8.52
C GLU A 147 12.97 -1.88 9.51
N GLY A 148 13.80 -1.50 10.49
CA GLY A 148 13.53 -0.41 11.43
C GLY A 148 12.41 -0.67 12.44
N LEU A 149 12.01 -1.93 12.66
CA LEU A 149 11.05 -2.29 13.71
C LEU A 149 11.72 -2.25 15.09
N THR A 150 10.96 -1.88 16.12
CA THR A 150 11.48 -1.78 17.49
C THR A 150 11.69 -3.18 18.07
N GLY A 151 12.91 -3.46 18.53
CA GLY A 151 13.26 -4.75 19.15
C GLY A 151 13.38 -5.93 18.18
N VAL A 152 13.42 -5.66 16.87
CA VAL A 152 13.56 -6.69 15.83
C VAL A 152 14.77 -6.37 14.97
N THR A 153 15.65 -7.34 14.78
CA THR A 153 16.81 -7.20 13.88
C THR A 153 16.34 -7.12 12.43
N ASP A 154 16.85 -6.13 11.70
CA ASP A 154 16.57 -5.95 10.27
C ASP A 154 17.01 -7.17 9.45
N GLY A 155 16.20 -7.53 8.45
CA GLY A 155 16.48 -8.64 7.54
C GLY A 155 15.25 -9.49 7.24
N ASN A 156 15.50 -10.69 6.71
CA ASN A 156 14.44 -11.66 6.48
C ASN A 156 14.23 -12.48 7.75
N ILE A 157 12.98 -12.49 8.24
CA ILE A 157 12.57 -13.31 9.39
C ILE A 157 11.46 -14.29 8.96
N PRO A 158 11.28 -15.42 9.67
CA PRO A 158 10.18 -16.33 9.37
C PRO A 158 8.81 -15.67 9.56
N VAL A 159 7.81 -16.08 8.76
CA VAL A 159 6.40 -15.70 8.99
C VAL A 159 5.95 -16.16 10.38
N ASN A 160 6.40 -17.34 10.83
CA ASN A 160 6.25 -17.80 12.21
C ASN A 160 7.44 -17.31 13.06
N ASN A 161 7.33 -16.11 13.60
CA ASN A 161 8.35 -15.47 14.43
C ASN A 161 7.85 -15.18 15.85
N THR A 162 8.78 -14.94 16.76
CA THR A 162 8.49 -14.62 18.17
C THR A 162 8.20 -13.13 18.42
N ASN A 163 8.24 -12.28 17.39
CA ASN A 163 8.03 -10.84 17.51
C ASN A 163 6.54 -10.44 17.45
N GLY A 164 5.63 -11.42 17.34
CA GLY A 164 4.19 -11.17 17.22
C GLY A 164 3.74 -10.61 15.87
N ILE A 165 4.65 -10.47 14.90
CA ILE A 165 4.33 -10.04 13.54
C ILE A 165 3.71 -11.23 12.82
N ARG A 166 2.47 -11.09 12.36
CA ARG A 166 1.76 -12.10 11.57
C ARG A 166 1.40 -11.52 10.23
N THR A 167 1.66 -12.27 9.18
CA THR A 167 1.30 -11.89 7.82
C THR A 167 0.72 -13.07 7.08
N ALA A 168 -0.26 -12.83 6.23
CA ALA A 168 -0.75 -13.83 5.29
C ALA A 168 -1.08 -13.18 3.96
N ALA A 169 -1.01 -13.96 2.90
CA ALA A 169 -1.51 -13.56 1.60
C ALA A 169 -2.11 -14.77 0.87
N ALA A 170 -3.32 -14.62 0.35
CA ALA A 170 -4.01 -15.67 -0.39
C ALA A 170 -4.92 -15.06 -1.47
N PHE A 171 -5.35 -15.89 -2.42
CA PHE A 171 -6.38 -15.50 -3.36
C PHE A 171 -7.76 -15.87 -2.79
N ASP A 172 -8.63 -14.88 -2.65
CA ASP A 172 -10.01 -15.12 -2.24
C ASP A 172 -10.82 -15.85 -3.33
N ALA A 173 -12.10 -16.14 -3.03
CA ALA A 173 -13.00 -16.82 -3.96
C ALA A 173 -13.31 -15.99 -5.23
N ALA A 174 -13.15 -14.66 -5.17
CA ALA A 174 -13.32 -13.76 -6.33
C ALA A 174 -12.02 -13.59 -7.13
N GLY A 175 -10.93 -14.22 -6.71
CA GLY A 175 -9.62 -14.13 -7.37
C GLY A 175 -8.89 -12.81 -7.11
N ASN A 176 -9.25 -12.09 -6.04
CA ASN A 176 -8.46 -10.97 -5.53
C ASN A 176 -7.30 -11.50 -4.70
N LEU A 177 -6.11 -10.93 -4.85
CA LEU A 177 -5.05 -11.17 -3.89
C LEU A 177 -5.36 -10.36 -2.63
N VAL A 178 -5.45 -11.03 -1.50
CA VAL A 178 -5.63 -10.43 -0.19
C VAL A 178 -4.31 -10.53 0.55
N CYS A 179 -3.87 -9.43 1.15
CA CYS A 179 -2.69 -9.37 2.01
C CYS A 179 -3.10 -8.83 3.39
N GLU A 180 -2.76 -9.57 4.44
CA GLU A 180 -3.07 -9.22 5.82
C GLU A 180 -1.79 -9.09 6.65
N LEU A 181 -1.74 -8.08 7.51
CA LEU A 181 -0.66 -7.86 8.46
C LEU A 181 -1.25 -7.52 9.83
N ALA A 182 -0.78 -8.22 10.86
CA ALA A 182 -0.92 -7.83 12.25
C ALA A 182 0.47 -7.61 12.85
N VAL A 183 0.69 -6.47 13.48
CA VAL A 183 1.96 -6.12 14.14
C VAL A 183 1.67 -5.48 15.50
N PRO A 184 2.34 -5.89 16.58
CA PRO A 184 2.20 -5.21 17.87
C PRO A 184 2.54 -3.72 17.75
N LEU A 185 1.75 -2.85 18.39
CA LEU A 185 1.97 -1.40 18.37
C LEU A 185 3.38 -1.05 18.85
N SER A 186 3.86 -1.73 19.91
CA SER A 186 5.21 -1.57 20.43
C SER A 186 6.30 -1.91 19.40
N VAL A 187 6.13 -2.99 18.64
CA VAL A 187 7.06 -3.42 17.57
C VAL A 187 7.04 -2.43 16.40
N ALA A 188 5.87 -1.88 16.08
CA ALA A 188 5.71 -0.80 15.11
C ALA A 188 6.24 0.57 15.59
N GLY A 189 6.76 0.66 16.82
CA GLY A 189 7.28 1.90 17.42
C GLY A 189 6.19 2.88 17.86
N ILE A 190 4.93 2.42 17.98
CA ILE A 190 3.80 3.21 18.42
C ILE A 190 3.68 3.07 19.96
N PRO A 191 3.87 4.15 20.74
CA PRO A 191 3.76 4.11 22.20
C PRO A 191 2.36 3.75 22.69
N ALA A 192 2.25 3.29 23.94
CA ALA A 192 0.95 3.17 24.61
C ALA A 192 0.30 4.55 24.77
N GLY A 193 -1.02 4.63 24.58
CA GLY A 193 -1.77 5.89 24.70
C GLY A 193 -1.49 6.91 23.58
N TYR A 194 -0.98 6.46 22.42
CA TYR A 194 -0.65 7.35 21.31
C TYR A 194 -1.90 8.03 20.71
N ASP A 195 -1.90 9.36 20.70
CA ASP A 195 -3.01 10.19 20.24
C ASP A 195 -2.70 10.99 18.95
N LYS A 196 -1.46 10.87 18.45
CA LYS A 196 -1.01 11.58 17.25
C LYS A 196 -1.25 10.77 15.98
N PRO A 197 -1.37 11.44 14.82
CA PRO A 197 -1.49 10.75 13.54
C PRO A 197 -0.25 9.92 13.22
N VAL A 198 -0.46 8.69 12.79
CA VAL A 198 0.56 7.78 12.24
C VAL A 198 0.50 7.87 10.71
N ALA A 199 1.66 7.94 10.06
CA ALA A 199 1.75 7.87 8.60
C ALA A 199 1.98 6.43 8.15
N TYR A 200 1.21 5.99 7.16
CA TYR A 200 1.30 4.67 6.57
C TYR A 200 1.63 4.80 5.08
N ARG A 201 2.59 4.01 4.61
CA ARG A 201 2.89 3.87 3.19
C ARG A 201 2.54 2.47 2.73
N PHE A 202 1.86 2.38 1.60
CA PHE A 202 1.69 1.12 0.88
C PHE A 202 2.46 1.25 -0.43
N LYS A 203 3.37 0.31 -0.69
CA LYS A 203 4.19 0.28 -1.89
C LYS A 203 4.09 -1.08 -2.55
N VAL A 204 3.55 -1.10 -3.76
CA VAL A 204 3.69 -2.25 -4.67
C VAL A 204 5.07 -2.16 -5.28
N ASN A 205 5.95 -3.09 -4.93
CA ASN A 205 7.35 -3.02 -5.31
C ASN A 205 7.55 -3.23 -6.81
N SER A 206 8.67 -2.72 -7.33
CA SER A 206 9.13 -3.04 -8.68
C SER A 206 9.97 -4.31 -8.66
N LEU A 207 10.04 -5.00 -9.80
CA LEU A 207 11.12 -5.95 -10.07
C LEU A 207 12.49 -5.27 -10.04
N SER A 208 13.57 -6.06 -10.05
CA SER A 208 14.91 -5.52 -9.86
C SER A 208 15.28 -4.51 -10.96
N ALA A 209 16.03 -3.47 -10.58
CA ALA A 209 16.52 -2.47 -11.54
C ALA A 209 17.43 -3.10 -12.62
N THR A 210 18.08 -4.22 -12.30
CA THR A 210 18.91 -5.00 -13.22
C THR A 210 18.07 -5.67 -14.29
N GLU A 211 17.01 -6.40 -13.90
CA GLU A 211 16.09 -7.02 -14.86
C GLU A 211 15.40 -5.98 -15.74
N ARG A 212 15.05 -4.81 -15.18
CA ARG A 212 14.49 -3.71 -15.95
C ARG A 212 15.45 -3.26 -17.05
N ARG A 213 16.71 -3.00 -16.71
CA ARG A 213 17.73 -2.55 -17.67
C ARG A 213 17.95 -3.56 -18.78
N GLU A 214 17.96 -4.85 -18.44
CA GLU A 214 18.11 -5.92 -19.43
C GLU A 214 16.92 -5.97 -20.40
N GLN A 215 15.69 -5.87 -19.89
CA GLN A 215 14.49 -5.81 -20.74
C GLN A 215 14.44 -4.54 -21.61
N GLU A 216 14.83 -3.39 -21.05
CA GLU A 216 14.96 -2.13 -21.81
C GLU A 216 15.98 -2.26 -22.95
N LYS A 217 17.10 -2.96 -22.70
CA LYS A 217 18.12 -3.24 -23.72
C LYS A 217 17.58 -4.15 -24.82
N ILE A 218 16.94 -5.26 -24.47
CA ILE A 218 16.31 -6.19 -25.43
C ILE A 218 15.27 -5.45 -26.29
N LEU A 219 14.45 -4.59 -25.69
CA LEU A 219 13.45 -3.79 -26.41
C LEU A 219 14.11 -2.81 -27.39
N ARG A 220 15.16 -2.10 -26.96
CA ARG A 220 15.91 -1.18 -27.82
C ARG A 220 16.57 -1.90 -28.99
N GLU A 221 17.12 -3.09 -28.78
CA GLU A 221 17.71 -3.90 -29.85
C GLU A 221 16.66 -4.35 -30.86
N LYS A 222 15.48 -4.81 -30.38
CA LYS A 222 14.34 -5.14 -31.25
C LYS A 222 13.86 -3.95 -32.07
N GLN A 223 13.72 -2.79 -31.45
CA GLN A 223 13.33 -1.54 -32.12
C GLN A 223 14.37 -1.10 -33.14
N ALA A 224 15.66 -1.15 -32.79
CA ALA A 224 16.75 -0.80 -33.72
C ALA A 224 16.80 -1.73 -34.92
N LYS A 225 16.50 -3.02 -34.75
CA LYS A 225 16.40 -3.99 -35.85
C LYS A 225 15.21 -3.69 -36.76
N ALA A 226 14.02 -3.43 -36.19
CA ALA A 226 12.83 -3.08 -36.96
C ALA A 226 13.01 -1.79 -37.78
N SER A 227 13.69 -0.77 -37.22
CA SER A 227 14.01 0.47 -37.92
C SER A 227 15.01 0.28 -39.07
N LYS A 228 15.94 -0.68 -38.95
CA LYS A 228 16.90 -1.02 -40.03
C LYS A 228 16.22 -1.73 -41.19
N ASP A 229 15.15 -2.49 -40.93
CA ASP A 229 14.37 -3.19 -41.94
C ASP A 229 13.32 -2.27 -42.63
N GLY A 230 13.39 -0.96 -42.43
CA GLY A 230 12.51 0.04 -43.06
C GLY A 230 11.13 0.18 -42.41
N GLY A 231 10.88 -0.51 -41.29
CA GLY A 231 9.65 -0.34 -40.51
C GLY A 231 9.72 0.90 -39.61
N ALA A 232 8.62 1.64 -39.47
CA ALA A 232 8.50 2.63 -38.41
C ALA A 232 8.68 1.95 -37.04
N PRO A 233 9.25 2.61 -36.02
CA PRO A 233 9.34 2.04 -34.68
C PRO A 233 7.93 1.71 -34.20
N ALA A 234 7.62 0.41 -34.14
CA ALA A 234 6.32 -0.03 -33.66
C ALA A 234 6.17 0.40 -32.20
N MET A 235 5.03 1.03 -31.89
CA MET A 235 4.59 1.19 -30.50
C MET A 235 4.64 -0.19 -29.84
N PRO A 236 5.15 -0.32 -28.61
CA PRO A 236 5.19 -1.62 -27.96
C PRO A 236 3.76 -2.19 -27.90
N ASP A 237 3.61 -3.45 -28.29
CA ASP A 237 2.35 -4.17 -28.16
C ASP A 237 1.89 -4.19 -26.69
N GLU A 238 0.61 -4.50 -26.47
CA GLU A 238 0.01 -4.47 -25.14
C GLU A 238 0.75 -5.38 -24.15
N GLU A 239 1.17 -6.57 -24.57
CA GLU A 239 1.93 -7.50 -23.75
C GLU A 239 3.28 -6.89 -23.29
N THR A 240 3.98 -6.22 -24.19
CA THR A 240 5.24 -5.55 -23.91
C THR A 240 5.04 -4.38 -22.95
N ARG A 241 3.97 -3.59 -23.13
CA ARG A 241 3.61 -2.51 -22.21
C ARG A 241 3.29 -3.04 -20.82
N MET A 242 2.54 -4.13 -20.73
CA MET A 242 2.22 -4.80 -19.46
C MET A 242 3.49 -5.32 -18.77
N LYS A 243 4.41 -5.95 -19.50
CA LYS A 243 5.70 -6.39 -18.96
C LYS A 243 6.54 -5.22 -18.45
N MET A 244 6.55 -4.09 -19.15
CA MET A 244 7.25 -2.89 -18.69
C MET A 244 6.67 -2.34 -17.38
N MET A 245 5.35 -2.39 -17.19
CA MET A 245 4.70 -1.95 -15.95
C MET A 245 5.16 -2.74 -14.71
N LEU A 246 5.64 -3.98 -14.87
CA LEU A 246 6.16 -4.79 -13.76
C LEU A 246 7.42 -4.19 -13.11
N PHE A 247 8.14 -3.33 -13.84
CA PHE A 247 9.41 -2.75 -13.38
C PHE A 247 9.28 -1.38 -12.72
N PHE A 248 8.08 -0.82 -12.64
CA PHE A 248 7.83 0.43 -11.93
C PHE A 248 7.22 0.11 -10.58
N SER A 249 7.62 0.84 -9.54
CA SER A 249 6.93 0.79 -8.25
C SER A 249 5.81 1.83 -8.23
N THR A 250 4.75 1.53 -7.50
CA THR A 250 3.65 2.47 -7.24
C THR A 250 3.45 2.49 -5.74
N GLU A 251 3.28 3.68 -5.18
CA GLU A 251 3.12 3.84 -3.74
C GLU A 251 2.24 5.03 -3.41
N PHE A 252 1.66 5.03 -2.22
CA PHE A 252 0.98 6.19 -1.67
C PHE A 252 1.16 6.26 -0.16
N TRP A 253 0.94 7.46 0.38
CA TRP A 253 0.98 7.73 1.82
C TRP A 253 -0.37 8.21 2.32
N THR A 254 -0.85 7.58 3.38
CA THR A 254 -2.02 8.02 4.16
C THR A 254 -1.61 8.37 5.60
N ARG A 255 -2.45 9.10 6.31
CA ARG A 255 -2.27 9.41 7.74
C ARG A 255 -3.58 9.15 8.48
N GLN A 256 -3.50 8.42 9.58
CA GLN A 256 -4.65 8.09 10.42
C GLN A 256 -4.24 8.11 11.90
N THR A 257 -5.17 8.41 12.80
CA THR A 257 -4.98 8.24 14.25
C THR A 257 -5.38 6.82 14.67
N LEU A 258 -4.91 6.36 15.83
CA LEU A 258 -5.40 5.10 16.37
C LEU A 258 -6.89 5.21 16.73
N ALA A 259 -7.63 4.15 16.44
CA ALA A 259 -8.98 3.96 16.95
C ALA A 259 -8.95 3.83 18.47
N THR A 260 -9.87 4.51 19.15
CA THR A 260 -10.20 4.24 20.54
C THR A 260 -11.25 3.14 20.60
N HIS A 261 -11.24 2.35 21.69
CA HIS A 261 -12.30 1.36 21.91
C HIS A 261 -13.66 2.08 21.90
N PRO A 262 -14.64 1.64 21.10
CA PRO A 262 -15.98 2.22 21.09
C PRO A 262 -16.72 2.01 22.41
#